data_AF-A0A1Q6DHX3-F1
#
_entry.id   AF-A0A1Q6DHX3-F1
#
_cell.length_a   1.000
_cell.length_b   1.000
_cell.length_c   1.000
_cell.angle_alpha   90.00
_cell.angle_beta   90.00
_cell.angle_gamma   90.00
#
_symmetry.space_group_name_H-M   'P 1'
#
loop_
_entity.id
_entity.type
_entity.pdbx_description
1 polymer ?
#
loop_
_entity_poly.entity_id
_entity_poly.type
_entity_poly.pdbx_seq_one_letter_code
_entity_poly.pdbx_strand_id
1 'polypeptide(L)'
;MIAEPLYLTRYIERMGTGIHDMIERCREAGLAEPEFKLTDGFVSVIRRKPGKAFEAVGGKITPEVGTKLALSRHQFQILHNCLEERAIGDLMEIEGRSDRTKFRNQVLRPLLDAGLIEMTIPDKPTSSKQKYRLTEKGKQILNQDI
;
A
#
# COMPACT_ATOMS: atom_id res chain seq x y z
N MET A 1 -11.62 -24.56 -34.41
CA MET A 1 -11.15 -23.51 -33.47
C MET A 1 -11.31 -24.04 -32.04
N ILE A 2 -10.41 -23.69 -31.11
CA ILE A 2 -10.40 -24.25 -29.73
C ILE A 2 -11.60 -23.85 -28.87
N ALA A 3 -12.30 -22.78 -29.23
CA ALA A 3 -13.29 -22.18 -28.35
C ALA A 3 -14.64 -22.95 -28.33
N GLU A 4 -14.96 -23.71 -29.38
CA GLU A 4 -16.20 -24.49 -29.47
C GLU A 4 -16.17 -25.74 -28.57
N PRO A 5 -15.09 -26.53 -28.52
CA PRO A 5 -14.90 -27.55 -27.49
C PRO A 5 -14.96 -27.01 -26.05
N LEU A 6 -14.41 -25.82 -25.79
CA LEU A 6 -14.42 -25.19 -24.46
C LEU A 6 -15.82 -24.73 -24.02
N TYR A 7 -16.65 -24.29 -24.96
CA TYR A 7 -18.05 -23.95 -24.71
C TYR A 7 -18.88 -25.20 -24.40
N LEU A 8 -18.72 -26.27 -25.19
CA LEU A 8 -19.45 -27.54 -24.99
C LEU A 8 -19.09 -28.22 -23.66
N THR A 9 -17.83 -28.08 -23.24
CA THR A 9 -17.33 -28.57 -21.94
C THR A 9 -17.63 -27.62 -20.78
N ARG A 10 -18.35 -26.51 -21.02
CA ARG A 10 -18.73 -25.47 -20.06
C ARG A 10 -17.56 -24.80 -19.33
N TYR A 11 -16.37 -24.81 -19.92
CA TYR A 11 -15.24 -24.02 -19.45
C TYR A 11 -15.39 -22.53 -19.77
N ILE A 12 -16.18 -22.19 -20.79
CA ILE A 12 -16.56 -20.81 -21.11
C ILE A 12 -18.08 -20.70 -21.30
N GLU A 13 -18.66 -19.61 -20.80
CA GLU A 13 -20.12 -19.40 -20.83
C GLU A 13 -20.62 -18.95 -22.20
N ARG A 14 -19.79 -18.27 -22.99
CA ARG A 14 -20.11 -17.79 -24.35
C ARG A 14 -18.86 -17.33 -25.09
N MET A 15 -18.90 -17.42 -26.42
CA MET A 15 -17.83 -16.94 -27.28
C MET A 15 -17.80 -15.41 -27.32
N GLY A 16 -16.68 -14.78 -26.99
CA GLY A 16 -16.42 -13.37 -27.27
C GLY A 16 -16.98 -12.33 -26.29
N THR A 17 -17.67 -12.72 -25.21
CA THR A 17 -18.21 -11.76 -24.22
C THR A 17 -17.23 -11.41 -23.09
N GLY A 18 -16.26 -12.27 -22.81
CA GLY A 18 -15.43 -12.16 -21.61
C GLY A 18 -14.66 -10.85 -21.43
N ILE A 19 -14.32 -10.14 -22.52
CA ILE A 19 -13.70 -8.81 -22.44
C ILE A 19 -14.72 -7.77 -21.96
N HIS A 20 -15.93 -7.79 -22.53
CA HIS A 20 -17.01 -6.89 -22.15
C HIS A 20 -17.44 -7.14 -20.70
N ASP A 21 -17.64 -8.40 -20.32
CA ASP A 21 -18.00 -8.81 -18.96
C ASP A 21 -16.94 -8.34 -17.94
N MET A 22 -15.66 -8.35 -18.32
CA MET A 22 -14.58 -7.88 -17.47
C MET A 22 -14.58 -6.35 -17.29
N ILE A 23 -14.86 -5.59 -18.35
CA ILE A 23 -14.98 -4.12 -18.28
C ILE A 23 -16.17 -3.74 -17.38
N GLU A 24 -17.32 -4.38 -17.58
CA GLU A 24 -18.52 -4.14 -16.76
C GLU A 24 -18.26 -4.44 -15.27
N ARG A 25 -17.65 -5.60 -14.96
CA ARG A 25 -17.27 -5.95 -13.59
C ARG A 25 -16.29 -4.95 -12.96
N CYS A 26 -15.34 -4.43 -13.74
CA CYS A 26 -14.43 -3.38 -13.26
C CYS A 26 -15.21 -2.10 -12.93
N ARG A 27 -16.14 -1.69 -13.81
CA ARG A 27 -16.99 -0.51 -13.61
C ARG A 27 -17.92 -0.64 -12.41
N GLU A 28 -18.58 -1.79 -12.23
CA GLU A 28 -19.45 -2.08 -11.07
C GLU A 28 -18.67 -2.06 -9.75
N ALA A 29 -17.43 -2.57 -9.76
CA ALA A 29 -16.52 -2.48 -8.62
C ALA A 29 -15.95 -1.05 -8.40
N GLY A 30 -16.28 -0.11 -9.29
CA GLY A 30 -15.77 1.26 -9.34
C GLY A 30 -14.24 1.31 -9.51
N LEU A 31 -13.68 0.31 -10.18
CA LEU A 31 -12.28 0.26 -10.57
C LEU A 31 -12.09 1.02 -11.89
N ALA A 32 -10.87 1.47 -12.14
CA ALA A 32 -10.52 1.97 -13.47
C ALA A 32 -10.68 0.84 -14.49
N GLU A 33 -11.10 1.19 -15.71
CA GLU A 33 -11.28 0.22 -16.78
C GLU A 33 -9.96 -0.52 -17.07
N PRO A 34 -10.04 -1.82 -17.46
CA PRO A 34 -8.88 -2.62 -17.73
C PRO A 34 -8.15 -2.13 -18.99
N GLU A 35 -6.82 -2.04 -18.93
CA GLU A 35 -5.99 -1.75 -20.09
C GLU A 35 -5.52 -3.04 -20.76
N PHE A 36 -5.70 -3.14 -22.07
CA PHE A 36 -5.29 -4.30 -22.86
C PHE A 36 -4.07 -3.96 -23.71
N LYS A 37 -3.03 -4.78 -23.64
CA LYS A 37 -1.84 -4.67 -24.49
C LYS A 37 -1.57 -6.00 -25.17
N LEU A 38 -1.35 -5.94 -26.49
CA LEU A 38 -0.91 -7.08 -27.27
C LEU A 38 0.59 -6.92 -27.53
N THR A 39 1.40 -7.74 -26.87
CA THR A 39 2.86 -7.79 -27.05
C THR A 39 3.23 -9.19 -27.53
N ASP A 40 4.08 -9.95 -26.84
CA ASP A 40 4.34 -11.37 -27.12
C ASP A 40 3.23 -12.31 -26.57
N GLY A 41 2.10 -11.70 -26.19
CA GLY A 41 0.93 -12.32 -25.57
C GLY A 41 -0.14 -11.27 -25.27
N PHE A 42 -1.31 -11.72 -24.83
CA PHE A 42 -2.40 -10.85 -24.37
C PHE A 42 -2.22 -10.52 -22.90
N VAL A 43 -2.01 -9.24 -22.59
CA VAL A 43 -1.86 -8.74 -21.23
C VAL A 43 -3.04 -7.84 -20.89
N SER A 44 -3.76 -8.19 -19.84
CA SER A 44 -4.82 -7.36 -19.25
C SER A 44 -4.36 -6.81 -17.90
N VAL A 45 -4.39 -5.49 -17.74
CA VAL A 45 -4.00 -4.80 -16.51
C VAL A 45 -5.25 -4.34 -15.77
N ILE A 46 -5.53 -4.98 -14.64
CA ILE A 46 -6.67 -4.63 -13.76
C ILE A 46 -6.14 -3.92 -12.51
N ARG A 47 -6.58 -2.68 -12.29
CA ARG A 47 -6.17 -1.88 -11.12
C ARG A 47 -7.06 -2.22 -9.91
N ARG A 48 -6.44 -2.60 -8.78
CA ARG A 48 -7.16 -2.91 -7.54
C ARG A 48 -7.34 -1.66 -6.67
N LYS A 49 -8.50 -1.53 -6.01
CA LYS A 49 -8.68 -0.58 -4.90
C LYS A 49 -7.87 -1.05 -3.68
N PRO A 50 -6.94 -0.24 -3.14
CA PRO A 50 -6.06 -0.68 -2.04
C PRO A 50 -6.79 -0.99 -0.72
N GLY A 51 -8.07 -0.60 -0.58
CA GLY A 51 -8.83 -0.73 0.66
C GLY A 51 -9.52 -2.09 0.89
N LYS A 52 -9.75 -2.92 -0.15
CA LYS A 52 -10.51 -4.19 0.00
C LYS A 52 -9.64 -5.46 0.01
N ALA A 53 -8.33 -5.35 -0.23
CA ALA A 53 -7.43 -6.50 -0.20
C ALA A 53 -6.91 -6.84 1.22
N PHE A 54 -7.10 -5.93 2.18
CA PHE A 54 -6.56 -6.05 3.54
C PHE A 54 -7.38 -6.94 4.48
N GLU A 55 -8.69 -7.11 4.25
CA GLU A 55 -9.57 -7.86 5.17
C GLU A 55 -9.55 -9.38 4.94
N ALA A 56 -9.20 -9.85 3.73
CA ALA A 56 -9.41 -11.25 3.37
C ALA A 56 -8.24 -12.19 3.73
N VAL A 57 -7.01 -11.66 3.92
CA VAL A 57 -5.83 -12.50 4.10
C VAL A 57 -4.94 -11.90 5.17
N GLY A 58 -5.11 -12.35 6.41
CA GLY A 58 -4.22 -12.04 7.55
C GLY A 58 -2.82 -12.65 7.38
N GLY A 59 -2.09 -12.29 6.31
CA GLY A 59 -0.83 -12.89 5.91
C GLY A 59 0.25 -11.87 5.59
N LYS A 60 1.42 -12.06 6.21
CA LYS A 60 2.71 -11.39 5.93
C LYS A 60 3.04 -11.37 4.44
N ILE A 61 3.71 -10.30 3.99
CA ILE A 61 4.29 -10.22 2.64
C ILE A 61 5.81 -9.99 2.74
N THR A 62 6.57 -10.93 2.18
CA THR A 62 7.92 -10.74 1.64
C THR A 62 7.83 -10.10 0.25
N PRO A 63 8.59 -9.04 -0.08
CA PRO A 63 8.62 -8.48 -1.42
C PRO A 63 9.99 -8.69 -2.10
N GLU A 64 9.94 -9.13 -3.36
CA GLU A 64 10.99 -9.08 -4.36
C GLU A 64 10.36 -8.35 -5.57
N VAL A 65 10.91 -7.33 -6.23
CA VAL A 65 12.15 -6.55 -6.17
C VAL A 65 11.80 -5.15 -6.72
N GLY A 66 12.47 -4.10 -6.22
CA GLY A 66 12.55 -2.81 -6.90
C GLY A 66 12.49 -1.61 -5.97
N THR A 67 13.34 -1.56 -4.94
CA THR A 67 13.69 -0.39 -4.09
C THR A 67 12.62 0.70 -3.91
N LYS A 68 11.37 0.30 -3.72
CA LYS A 68 10.27 1.14 -3.26
C LYS A 68 9.88 0.53 -1.95
N LEU A 69 10.21 1.22 -0.86
CA LEU A 69 9.66 0.90 0.44
C LEU A 69 8.13 0.95 0.24
N ALA A 70 7.48 -0.21 0.16
CA ALA A 70 6.03 -0.31 0.00
C ALA A 70 5.39 0.10 1.32
N LEU A 71 5.45 1.40 1.61
CA LEU A 71 4.90 2.00 2.81
C LEU A 71 3.39 1.75 2.79
N SER A 72 2.87 1.20 3.88
CA SER A 72 1.42 1.11 4.09
C SER A 72 0.83 2.52 4.09
N ARG A 73 -0.46 2.67 3.74
CA ARG A 73 -1.19 3.95 3.83
C ARG A 73 -1.02 4.62 5.20
N HIS A 74 -1.07 3.82 6.27
CA HIS A 74 -0.83 4.28 7.64
C HIS A 74 0.59 4.83 7.83
N GLN A 75 1.59 4.16 7.27
CA GLN A 75 2.97 4.60 7.37
C GLN A 75 3.22 5.89 6.57
N PHE A 76 2.56 6.04 5.42
CA PHE A 76 2.60 7.28 4.65
C PHE A 76 1.94 8.44 5.42
N GLN A 77 0.81 8.20 6.09
CA GLN A 77 0.15 9.20 6.92
C GLN A 77 1.05 9.66 8.08
N ILE A 78 1.70 8.72 8.77
CA ILE A 78 2.70 9.02 9.81
C ILE A 78 3.83 9.86 9.24
N LEU A 79 4.35 9.46 8.07
CA LEU A 79 5.43 10.16 7.39
C LEU A 79 5.02 11.62 7.09
N HIS A 80 3.83 11.83 6.53
CA HIS A 80 3.31 13.18 6.28
C HIS A 80 3.16 13.98 7.58
N ASN A 81 2.66 13.38 8.66
CA ASN A 81 2.52 14.05 9.95
C ASN A 81 3.87 14.38 10.61
N CYS A 82 4.95 13.67 10.26
CA CYS A 82 6.30 13.94 10.72
C CYS A 82 7.04 15.02 9.90
N LEU A 83 6.37 15.71 8.96
CA LEU A 83 6.89 16.94 8.35
C LEU A 83 7.22 17.99 9.41
N GLU A 84 6.43 18.03 10.49
CA GLU A 84 6.69 18.82 11.70
C GLU A 84 7.16 17.90 12.83
N GLU A 85 7.91 18.44 13.79
CA GLU A 85 8.37 17.67 14.95
C GLU A 85 7.18 17.33 15.87
N ARG A 86 6.77 16.06 15.88
CA ARG A 86 5.61 15.60 16.68
C ARG A 86 6.00 14.64 17.78
N ALA A 87 5.30 14.72 18.90
CA ALA A 87 5.44 13.73 19.95
C ALA A 87 4.71 12.44 19.53
N ILE A 88 5.16 11.29 20.06
CA ILE A 88 4.49 10.01 19.81
C ILE A 88 3.03 10.01 20.29
N GLY A 89 2.67 10.81 21.31
CA GLY A 89 1.30 10.95 21.78
C GLY A 89 0.39 11.52 20.69
N ASP A 90 0.82 12.62 20.07
CA ASP A 90 0.08 13.27 18.97
C ASP A 90 -0.06 12.33 17.78
N LEU A 91 1.00 11.61 17.42
CA LEU A 91 0.99 10.65 16.32
C LEU A 91 0.04 9.46 16.59
N MET A 92 -0.05 9.03 17.85
CA MET A 92 -0.97 7.98 18.28
C MET A 92 -2.42 8.43 18.23
N GLU A 93 -2.71 9.67 18.66
CA GLU A 93 -4.04 10.26 18.63
C GLU A 93 -4.57 10.36 17.19
N ILE A 94 -3.72 10.81 16.24
CA ILE A 94 -4.08 10.91 14.83
C ILE A 94 -4.42 9.55 14.21
N GLU A 95 -3.69 8.49 14.59
CA GLU A 95 -3.94 7.12 14.12
C GLU A 95 -4.99 6.36 14.95
N GLY A 96 -5.59 6.99 15.97
CA GLY A 96 -6.56 6.36 16.85
C GLY A 96 -6.01 5.16 17.64
N ARG A 97 -4.72 5.18 18.01
CA ARG A 97 -4.07 4.09 18.75
C ARG A 97 -3.82 4.45 20.21
N SER A 98 -4.05 3.50 21.11
CA SER A 98 -3.88 3.72 22.56
C SER A 98 -2.61 3.07 23.13
N ASP A 99 -2.05 2.04 22.47
CA ASP A 99 -0.88 1.31 22.97
C ASP A 99 0.44 1.90 22.41
N ARG A 100 1.15 2.64 23.27
CA ARG A 100 2.40 3.33 22.93
C ARG A 100 3.53 2.38 22.55
N THR A 101 3.62 1.23 23.22
CA THR A 101 4.69 0.27 22.98
C THR A 101 4.51 -0.40 21.63
N LYS A 102 3.29 -0.85 21.32
CA LYS A 102 2.96 -1.41 20.01
C LYS A 102 3.13 -0.38 18.90
N PHE A 103 2.65 0.85 19.11
CA PHE A 103 2.80 1.93 18.13
C PHE A 103 4.27 2.20 17.81
N ARG A 104 5.12 2.33 18.82
CA ARG A 104 6.57 2.51 18.61
C ARG A 104 7.17 1.34 17.83
N ASN A 105 6.87 0.10 18.22
CA ASN A 105 7.51 -1.08 17.64
C ASN A 105 7.00 -1.43 16.23
N GLN A 106 5.71 -1.20 15.94
CA GLN A 106 5.08 -1.61 14.69
C GLN A 106 5.00 -0.48 13.66
N VAL A 107 5.03 0.77 14.10
CA VAL A 107 4.84 1.94 13.21
C VAL A 107 6.11 2.78 13.12
N LEU A 108 6.63 3.26 14.25
CA LEU A 108 7.80 4.16 14.22
C LEU A 108 9.10 3.42 13.93
N ARG A 109 9.30 2.24 14.53
CA ARG A 109 10.55 1.48 14.37
C ARG A 109 10.85 1.09 12.92
N PRO A 110 9.90 0.59 12.11
CA PRO A 110 10.15 0.38 10.68
C PRO A 110 10.55 1.65 9.93
N LEU A 111 9.98 2.82 10.29
CA LEU A 111 10.30 4.11 9.66
C LEU A 111 11.67 4.65 10.08
N LEU A 112 12.04 4.44 11.35
CA LEU A 112 13.36 4.74 11.89
C LEU A 112 14.44 3.84 11.26
N ASP A 113 14.19 2.54 11.20
CA ASP A 113 15.11 1.55 10.63
C ASP A 113 15.30 1.78 9.12
N ALA A 114 14.25 2.21 8.42
CA ALA A 114 14.33 2.63 7.02
C ALA A 114 15.03 3.99 6.81
N GLY A 115 15.31 4.70 7.91
CA GLY A 115 15.92 6.04 7.89
C GLY A 115 15.03 7.09 7.27
N LEU A 116 13.70 6.98 7.41
CA LEU A 116 12.74 7.94 6.87
C LEU A 116 12.38 9.03 7.88
N ILE A 117 12.33 8.65 9.15
CA ILE A 117 12.17 9.57 10.28
C ILE A 117 13.35 9.41 11.23
N GLU A 118 13.58 10.42 12.06
CA GLU A 118 14.61 10.40 13.09
C GLU A 118 14.08 10.93 14.42
N MET A 119 14.84 10.61 15.47
CA MET A 119 14.58 11.01 16.85
C MET A 119 15.24 12.35 17.16
N THR A 120 14.52 13.27 17.81
CA THR A 120 15.11 14.57 18.20
C THR A 120 16.07 14.46 19.39
N ILE A 121 15.90 13.48 20.28
CA ILE A 121 16.79 13.21 21.41
C ILE A 121 17.25 11.74 21.34
N PRO A 122 18.29 11.42 20.54
CA PRO A 122 18.75 10.05 20.35
C PRO A 122 19.34 9.44 21.64
N ASP A 123 19.99 10.25 22.48
CA ASP A 123 20.62 9.78 23.74
C ASP A 123 19.60 9.32 24.80
N LYS A 124 18.35 9.79 24.70
CA LYS A 124 17.28 9.49 25.65
C LYS A 124 16.00 9.06 24.91
N PRO A 125 15.96 7.85 24.32
CA PRO A 125 14.85 7.39 23.48
C PRO A 125 13.53 7.21 24.26
N THR A 126 13.60 7.09 25.58
CA THR A 126 12.44 6.99 26.49
C THR A 126 12.02 8.34 27.09
N SER A 127 12.65 9.44 26.68
CA SER A 127 12.33 10.79 27.15
C SER A 127 10.86 11.14 26.89
N SER A 128 10.21 11.78 27.85
CA SER A 128 8.87 12.34 27.68
C SER A 128 8.84 13.48 26.65
N LYS A 129 9.98 14.16 26.45
CA LYS A 129 10.17 15.23 25.47
C LYS A 129 10.58 14.70 24.09
N GLN A 130 10.56 13.38 23.88
CA GLN A 130 10.96 12.78 22.62
C GLN A 130 9.98 13.12 21.50
N LYS A 131 10.52 13.65 20.40
CA LYS A 131 9.77 13.92 19.17
C LYS A 131 10.40 13.18 17.99
N TYR A 132 9.61 13.06 16.94
CA TYR A 132 10.01 12.43 15.68
C TYR A 132 9.83 13.44 14.56
N ARG A 133 10.80 13.47 13.65
CA ARG A 133 10.82 14.38 12.50
C ARG A 133 11.28 13.67 11.24
N LEU A 134 10.93 14.21 10.08
CA LEU A 134 11.36 13.68 8.81
C LEU A 134 12.85 13.86 8.57
N THR A 135 13.46 12.84 7.97
CA THR A 135 14.79 12.93 7.38
C THR A 135 14.71 13.41 5.92
N GLU A 136 15.84 13.77 5.34
CA GLU A 136 15.94 14.10 3.91
C GLU A 136 15.46 12.94 3.02
N LYS A 137 15.75 11.69 3.40
CA LYS A 137 15.27 10.50 2.69
C LYS A 137 13.75 10.37 2.76
N GLY A 138 13.15 10.66 3.92
CA GLY A 138 11.69 10.72 4.08
C GLY A 138 11.05 11.79 3.19
N LYS A 139 11.66 12.97 3.08
CA LYS A 139 11.17 14.07 2.24
C LYS A 139 11.20 13.70 0.76
N GLN A 140 12.25 13.04 0.32
CA GLN A 140 12.37 12.57 -1.07
C GLN A 140 11.26 11.59 -1.43
N ILE A 141 10.88 10.69 -0.52
CA ILE A 141 9.75 9.76 -0.76
C ILE A 141 8.43 10.52 -0.87
N LEU A 142 8.16 11.49 0.01
CA LEU A 142 6.94 12.31 -0.07
C LEU A 142 6.85 13.11 -1.37
N ASN A 143 7.97 13.64 -1.86
CA ASN A 143 8.02 14.42 -3.09
C ASN A 143 7.95 13.59 -4.38
N GLN A 144 8.22 12.28 -4.32
CA GLN A 144 8.17 11.39 -5.50
C GLN A 144 6.76 10.87 -5.82
N ASP A 145 5.80 11.04 -4.93
CA ASP A 145 4.41 10.61 -5.10
C ASP A 145 3.44 11.78 -5.40
N ILE A 146 3.96 12.98 -5.71
CA ILE A 146 3.19 14.15 -6.19
C ILE A 146 3.32 14.28 -7.71
#